data_AF-A0A956SYT7-F1
#
_entry.id   AF-A0A956SYT7-F1
#
_cell.length_a   1.000
_cell.length_b   1.000
_cell.length_c   1.000
_cell.angle_alpha   90.00
_cell.angle_beta   90.00
_cell.angle_gamma   90.00
#
_symmetry.space_group_name_H-M   'P 1'
#
loop_
_entity.id
_entity.type
_entity.pdbx_description
1 polymer ?
#
loop_
_entity_poly.entity_id
_entity_poly.type
_entity_poly.pdbx_seq_one_letter_code
_entity_poly.pdbx_strand_id
1 'polypeptide(L)'
;MKVYEQPGYTTVCGTPSEWKQLKKHFDGEAKVSVLDIRTATEEEQEKLDKAPDTWLYRRLPIGGKTISEQDVDVFRREQRRHGKLIVVTQNLARSALLVHTDLARIERKPLDDSELDALDGLQDEKALREWLDAYLERHQTVTLPTLEGLG
;
A
#
# COMPACT_ATOMS: atom_id res chain seq x y z
N MET A 1 -9.43 -6.80 6.92
CA MET A 1 -8.32 -5.97 7.37
C MET A 1 -7.04 -6.75 7.19
N LYS A 2 -5.99 -6.14 6.65
CA LYS A 2 -4.67 -6.75 6.47
C LYS A 2 -3.59 -5.83 7.04
N VAL A 3 -2.63 -6.40 7.76
CA VAL A 3 -1.55 -5.67 8.44
C VAL A 3 -0.24 -6.04 7.78
N TYR A 4 0.60 -5.03 7.51
CA TYR A 4 1.92 -5.18 6.93
C TYR A 4 2.94 -4.47 7.82
N GLU A 5 3.93 -5.22 8.29
CA GLU A 5 4.97 -4.72 9.17
C GLU A 5 6.32 -4.73 8.45
N GLN A 6 7.06 -3.64 8.57
CA GLN A 6 8.43 -3.45 8.13
C GLN A 6 9.24 -2.83 9.27
N PRO A 7 10.57 -2.93 9.27
CA PRO A 7 11.40 -2.23 10.25
C PRO A 7 11.11 -0.72 10.31
N GLY A 8 10.42 -0.28 11.37
CA GLY A 8 10.03 1.11 11.58
C GLY A 8 8.78 1.60 10.84
N TYR A 9 8.07 0.72 10.12
CA TYR A 9 6.83 1.07 9.40
C TYR A 9 5.75 0.02 9.60
N THR A 10 4.52 0.47 9.88
CA THR A 10 3.32 -0.36 9.97
C THR A 10 2.27 0.22 9.03
N THR A 11 1.77 -0.60 8.11
CA THR A 11 0.65 -0.25 7.22
C THR A 11 -0.51 -1.17 7.49
N VAL A 12 -1.69 -0.61 7.78
CA VAL A 12 -2.93 -1.37 7.97
C VAL A 12 -3.90 -1.00 6.86
N CYS A 13 -4.38 -1.99 6.12
CA CYS A 13 -5.32 -1.82 5.03
C CYS A 13 -6.69 -2.40 5.41
N GLY A 14 -7.77 -1.69 5.09
CA GLY A 14 -9.11 -2.18 5.35
C GLY A 14 -10.20 -1.42 4.61
N THR A 15 -11.41 -1.96 4.71
CA THR A 15 -12.62 -1.34 4.17
C THR A 15 -13.22 -0.31 5.13
N PRO A 16 -14.14 0.55 4.67
CA PRO A 16 -14.82 1.49 5.56
C PRO A 16 -15.59 0.80 6.69
N SER A 17 -16.16 -0.38 6.42
CA SER A 17 -16.80 -1.23 7.44
C SER A 17 -15.86 -1.66 8.58
N GLU A 18 -14.54 -1.70 8.31
CA GLU A 18 -13.50 -2.05 9.28
C GLU A 18 -12.90 -0.83 10.00
N TRP A 19 -13.36 0.37 9.69
CA TRP A 19 -12.73 1.62 10.14
C TRP A 19 -12.56 1.75 11.65
N LYS A 20 -13.52 1.27 12.45
CA LYS A 20 -13.37 1.24 13.91
C LYS A 20 -12.21 0.34 14.36
N GLN A 21 -12.00 -0.80 13.70
CA GLN A 21 -10.91 -1.72 13.98
C GLN A 21 -9.57 -1.13 13.52
N LEU A 22 -9.54 -0.51 12.33
CA LEU A 22 -8.38 0.20 11.80
C LEU A 22 -7.90 1.29 12.78
N LYS A 23 -8.82 2.10 13.31
CA LYS A 23 -8.49 3.11 14.31
C LYS A 23 -7.92 2.51 15.60
N LYS A 24 -8.55 1.45 16.10
CA LYS A 24 -8.14 0.76 17.33
C LYS A 24 -6.73 0.19 17.24
N HIS A 25 -6.26 -0.20 16.04
CA HIS A 25 -4.91 -0.71 15.84
C HIS A 25 -3.83 0.31 16.23
N PHE A 26 -4.10 1.61 16.04
CA PHE A 26 -3.20 2.70 16.41
C PHE A 26 -3.77 3.54 17.57
N ASP A 27 -4.55 2.93 18.47
CA ASP A 27 -5.08 3.64 19.62
C ASP A 27 -3.94 4.18 20.52
N GLY A 28 -4.10 5.41 21.02
CA GLY A 28 -3.06 6.12 21.77
C GLY A 28 -1.92 6.70 20.91
N GLU A 29 -1.92 6.50 19.60
CA GLU A 29 -0.89 7.05 18.72
C GLU A 29 -1.13 8.52 18.36
N ALA A 30 -0.13 9.35 18.65
CA ALA A 30 -0.22 10.79 18.44
C ALA A 30 -0.10 11.21 16.97
N LYS A 31 0.52 10.38 16.11
CA LYS A 31 0.75 10.70 14.70
C LYS A 31 0.56 9.45 13.84
N VAL A 32 -0.51 9.44 13.06
CA VAL A 32 -0.85 8.40 12.09
C VAL A 32 -1.26 9.09 10.79
N SER A 33 -0.79 8.56 9.66
CA SER A 33 -1.29 8.96 8.35
C SER A 33 -2.46 8.08 7.96
N VAL A 34 -3.52 8.67 7.41
CA VAL A 34 -4.65 7.97 6.82
C VAL A 34 -4.69 8.33 5.34
N LEU A 35 -4.57 7.31 4.48
CA LEU A 35 -4.67 7.44 3.04
C LEU A 35 -5.95 6.75 2.57
N ASP A 36 -6.95 7.55 2.22
CA ASP A 36 -8.20 7.03 1.67
C ASP A 36 -8.11 7.00 0.15
N ILE A 37 -8.03 5.78 -0.41
CA ILE A 37 -7.86 5.56 -1.85
C ILE A 37 -9.15 5.31 -2.60
N ARG A 38 -10.29 5.38 -1.92
CA ARG A 38 -11.61 5.17 -2.53
C ARG A 38 -11.93 6.27 -3.54
N THR A 39 -12.55 5.88 -4.64
CA THR A 39 -13.18 6.78 -5.61
C THR A 39 -14.28 7.62 -4.97
N ALA A 40 -14.72 8.69 -5.64
CA ALA A 40 -15.84 9.51 -5.16
C ALA A 40 -17.12 8.66 -4.98
N THR A 41 -17.41 7.78 -5.95
CA THR A 41 -18.57 6.89 -5.90
C THR A 41 -18.52 5.91 -4.73
N GLU A 42 -17.36 5.31 -4.45
CA GLU A 42 -17.17 4.42 -3.30
C GLU A 42 -17.32 5.15 -1.95
N GLU A 43 -16.98 6.44 -1.90
CA GLU A 43 -17.15 7.29 -0.72
C GLU A 43 -18.60 7.72 -0.49
N GLU A 44 -19.39 7.84 -1.55
CA GLU A 44 -20.84 8.11 -1.45
C GLU A 44 -21.60 6.88 -0.92
N GLN A 45 -21.16 5.68 -1.29
CA GLN A 45 -21.76 4.43 -0.84
C GLN A 45 -21.59 4.19 0.66
N GLU A 46 -20.42 4.55 1.22
CA GLU A 46 -20.10 4.28 2.61
C GLU A 46 -19.26 5.40 3.22
N LYS A 47 -19.84 6.17 4.14
CA LYS A 47 -19.15 7.26 4.83
C LYS A 47 -18.34 6.75 6.02
N LEU A 48 -17.13 7.29 6.17
CA LEU A 48 -16.30 7.09 7.35
C LEU A 48 -16.71 8.11 8.41
N ASP A 49 -16.71 7.71 9.69
CA ASP A 49 -16.66 8.69 10.75
C ASP A 49 -15.27 9.34 10.82
N LYS A 50 -15.20 10.54 11.42
CA LYS A 50 -13.99 11.36 11.42
C LYS A 50 -12.80 10.62 12.03
N ALA A 51 -11.63 10.77 11.40
CA ALA A 51 -10.36 10.39 12.02
C ALA A 51 -10.06 11.28 13.24
N PRO A 52 -9.27 10.80 14.22
CA PRO A 52 -8.75 11.64 15.29
C PRO A 52 -8.06 12.91 14.74
N ASP A 53 -8.24 14.05 15.41
CA ASP A 53 -7.73 15.35 14.93
C ASP A 53 -6.20 15.43 14.86
N THR A 54 -5.51 14.58 15.61
CA THR A 54 -4.05 14.46 15.60
C THR A 54 -3.52 13.67 14.40
N TRP A 55 -4.41 12.99 13.66
CA TRP A 55 -4.03 12.17 12.51
C TRP A 55 -4.10 12.98 11.23
N LEU A 56 -3.20 12.67 10.30
CA LEU A 56 -3.18 13.32 8.99
C LEU A 56 -4.03 12.52 8.02
N TYR A 57 -5.18 13.07 7.63
CA TYR A 57 -6.06 12.48 6.63
C TYR A 57 -5.76 13.02 5.22
N ARG A 58 -5.58 12.12 4.25
CA ARG A 58 -5.36 12.47 2.84
C ARG A 58 -6.21 11.58 1.93
N ARG A 59 -6.83 12.21 0.94
CA ARG A 59 -7.53 11.52 -0.15
C ARG A 59 -6.57 11.32 -1.33
N LEU A 60 -6.58 10.13 -1.92
CA LEU A 60 -5.91 9.79 -3.17
C LEU A 60 -6.80 8.81 -3.96
N PRO A 61 -7.87 9.28 -4.62
CA PRO A 61 -8.80 8.38 -5.30
C PRO A 61 -8.11 7.58 -6.41
N ILE A 62 -8.09 6.25 -6.31
CA ILE A 62 -7.52 5.34 -7.33
C ILE A 62 -8.67 4.60 -8.00
N GLY A 63 -9.18 5.11 -9.13
CA GLY A 63 -10.32 4.52 -9.84
C GLY A 63 -9.97 3.63 -11.03
N GLY A 64 -8.70 3.55 -11.41
CA GLY A 64 -8.24 2.75 -12.54
C GLY A 64 -8.23 1.25 -12.25
N LYS A 65 -8.20 0.44 -13.31
CA LYS A 65 -7.88 -1.01 -13.24
C LYS A 65 -6.40 -1.28 -12.95
N THR A 66 -5.60 -0.21 -12.83
CA THR A 66 -4.16 -0.20 -12.60
C THR A 66 -3.80 0.91 -11.63
N ILE A 67 -2.62 0.81 -11.02
CA ILE A 67 -2.04 1.84 -10.16
C ILE A 67 -0.99 2.60 -10.97
N SER A 68 -0.79 3.90 -10.71
CA SER A 68 0.29 4.66 -11.34
C SER A 68 1.54 4.71 -10.45
N GLU A 69 2.71 4.98 -11.03
CA GLU A 69 3.93 5.21 -10.23
C GLU A 69 3.77 6.39 -9.26
N GLN A 70 2.98 7.39 -9.65
CA GLN A 70 2.66 8.53 -8.79
C GLN A 70 1.85 8.11 -7.55
N ASP A 71 0.92 7.16 -7.70
CA ASP A 71 0.15 6.62 -6.58
C ASP A 71 1.06 5.91 -5.57
N VAL A 72 2.01 5.13 -6.08
CA VAL A 72 3.04 4.46 -5.25
C VAL A 72 3.92 5.47 -4.54
N ASP A 73 4.36 6.53 -5.22
CA ASP A 73 5.18 7.57 -4.60
C ASP A 73 4.42 8.35 -3.52
N VAL A 74 3.12 8.60 -3.69
CA VAL A 74 2.27 9.21 -2.66
C VAL A 74 2.09 8.25 -1.48
N PHE A 75 1.77 6.99 -1.74
CA PHE A 75 1.66 5.95 -0.72
C PHE A 75 2.94 5.89 0.13
N ARG A 76 4.10 5.78 -0.51
CA ARG A 76 5.41 5.73 0.14
C ARG A 76 5.64 6.96 1.00
N ARG A 77 5.35 8.15 0.47
CA ARG A 77 5.51 9.41 1.22
C ARG A 77 4.69 9.42 2.50
N GLU A 78 3.45 8.95 2.44
CA GLU A 78 2.57 8.92 3.62
C GLU A 78 2.97 7.83 4.62
N GLN A 79 3.43 6.66 4.16
CA GLN A 79 4.00 5.64 5.03
C GLN A 79 5.24 6.16 5.78
N ARG A 80 6.16 6.83 5.06
CA ARG A 80 7.41 7.37 5.62
C ARG A 80 7.21 8.58 6.53
N ARG A 81 6.07 9.27 6.46
CA ARG A 81 5.82 10.48 7.25
C ARG A 81 5.82 10.22 8.76
N HIS A 82 5.17 9.14 9.19
CA HIS A 82 5.00 8.82 10.60
C HIS A 82 5.35 7.38 10.95
N GLY A 83 5.65 6.53 9.96
CA GLY A 83 5.85 5.10 10.19
C GLY A 83 4.56 4.33 10.48
N LYS A 84 3.41 5.01 10.50
CA LYS A 84 2.09 4.45 10.85
C LYS A 84 1.08 4.92 9.82
N LEU A 85 0.61 4.01 8.99
CA LEU A 85 -0.28 4.31 7.87
C LEU A 85 -1.52 3.42 7.93
N ILE A 86 -2.69 4.05 7.82
CA ILE A 86 -3.93 3.36 7.49
C ILE A 86 -4.25 3.62 6.02
N VAL A 87 -4.54 2.58 5.26
CA VAL A 87 -5.08 2.68 3.90
C VAL A 87 -6.54 2.24 3.90
N VAL A 88 -7.44 3.15 3.52
CA VAL A 88 -8.87 2.83 3.39
C VAL A 88 -9.21 2.61 1.92
N THR A 89 -9.79 1.45 1.59
CA THR A 89 -10.11 1.03 0.23
C THR A 89 -11.38 0.19 0.20
N GLN A 90 -12.15 0.19 -0.90
CA GLN A 90 -13.20 -0.82 -1.11
C GLN A 90 -12.67 -2.11 -1.76
N ASN A 91 -11.41 -2.10 -2.21
CA ASN A 91 -10.76 -3.24 -2.84
C ASN A 91 -9.38 -3.45 -2.21
N LEU A 92 -9.24 -4.52 -1.42
CA LEU A 92 -8.01 -4.83 -0.70
C LEU A 92 -6.83 -5.15 -1.64
N ALA A 93 -7.08 -5.61 -2.87
CA ALA A 93 -6.03 -5.84 -3.85
C ALA A 93 -5.33 -4.55 -4.26
N ARG A 94 -6.07 -3.44 -4.46
CA ARG A 94 -5.46 -2.12 -4.72
C ARG A 94 -4.50 -1.70 -3.61
N SER A 95 -4.93 -1.83 -2.35
CA SER A 95 -4.08 -1.46 -1.22
C SER A 95 -2.88 -2.39 -1.04
N ALA A 96 -3.08 -3.69 -1.27
CA ALA A 96 -2.00 -4.66 -1.21
C ALA A 96 -0.95 -4.40 -2.29
N LEU A 97 -1.37 -4.11 -3.52
CA LEU A 97 -0.46 -3.77 -4.60
C LEU A 97 0.41 -2.55 -4.26
N LEU A 98 -0.15 -1.50 -3.64
CA LEU A 98 0.66 -0.36 -3.15
C LEU A 98 1.73 -0.80 -2.16
N VAL A 99 1.34 -1.60 -1.17
CA VAL A 99 2.25 -2.08 -0.11
C VAL A 99 3.34 -2.98 -0.68
N HIS A 100 2.97 -3.95 -1.52
CA HIS A 100 3.91 -4.89 -2.11
C HIS A 100 4.85 -4.21 -3.11
N THR A 101 4.37 -3.22 -3.87
CA THR A 101 5.23 -2.42 -4.76
C THR A 101 6.28 -1.63 -3.98
N ASP A 102 5.89 -1.06 -2.83
CA ASP A 102 6.81 -0.36 -1.94
C ASP A 102 7.82 -1.33 -1.29
N LEU A 103 7.36 -2.48 -0.78
CA LEU A 103 8.21 -3.56 -0.25
C LEU A 103 9.26 -4.01 -1.28
N ALA A 104 8.83 -4.30 -2.50
CA ALA A 104 9.70 -4.74 -3.59
C ALA A 104 10.78 -3.70 -3.90
N ARG A 105 10.43 -2.40 -3.85
CA ARG A 105 11.37 -1.30 -4.09
C ARG A 105 12.35 -1.09 -2.94
N ILE A 106 11.91 -1.22 -1.68
CA ILE A 106 12.73 -1.01 -0.48
C ILE A 106 13.70 -2.16 -0.29
N GLU A 107 13.19 -3.38 -0.33
CA GLU A 107 14.00 -4.57 -0.03
C GLU A 107 14.82 -5.01 -1.24
N ARG A 108 14.54 -4.44 -2.44
CA ARG A 108 15.06 -4.92 -3.73
C ARG A 108 14.89 -6.43 -3.88
N LYS A 109 13.85 -6.98 -3.25
CA LYS A 109 13.54 -8.40 -3.30
C LYS A 109 12.47 -8.61 -4.36
N PRO A 110 12.63 -9.62 -5.23
CA PRO A 110 11.52 -10.21 -5.97
C PRO A 110 10.38 -10.47 -4.98
N LEU A 111 9.17 -10.00 -5.31
CA LEU A 111 7.99 -10.50 -4.61
C LEU A 111 7.88 -11.97 -4.98
N ASP A 112 7.85 -12.85 -3.98
CA ASP A 112 7.66 -14.27 -4.25
C ASP A 112 6.24 -14.47 -4.79
N ASP A 113 6.08 -15.39 -5.75
CA ASP A 113 4.78 -15.70 -6.34
C ASP A 113 3.78 -16.13 -5.24
N SER A 114 4.28 -16.75 -4.16
CA SER A 114 3.47 -17.12 -2.99
C SER A 114 2.86 -15.91 -2.23
N GLU A 115 3.53 -14.75 -2.23
CA GLU A 115 3.02 -13.53 -1.61
C GLU A 115 2.00 -12.81 -2.51
N LEU A 116 2.17 -12.94 -3.83
CA LEU A 116 1.22 -12.43 -4.83
C LEU A 116 -0.04 -13.29 -4.89
N ASP A 117 0.10 -14.61 -4.77
CA ASP A 117 -1.00 -15.56 -4.73
C ASP A 117 -1.84 -15.45 -3.45
N ALA A 118 -1.27 -14.90 -2.37
CA ALA A 118 -1.99 -14.57 -1.14
C ALA A 118 -2.82 -13.27 -1.22
N LEU A 119 -2.93 -12.67 -2.41
CA LEU A 119 -3.76 -11.50 -2.69
C LEU A 119 -4.93 -11.92 -3.57
N ASP A 120 -5.96 -12.53 -2.97
CA ASP A 120 -7.12 -13.08 -3.68
C ASP A 120 -7.68 -12.16 -4.78
N GLY A 121 -7.79 -10.84 -4.54
CA GLY A 121 -8.31 -9.90 -5.55
C GLY A 121 -7.32 -9.51 -6.66
N LEU A 122 -6.01 -9.78 -6.51
CA LEU A 122 -5.01 -9.54 -7.54
C LEU A 122 -5.02 -10.67 -8.60
N GLN A 123 -5.37 -11.90 -8.19
CA GLN A 123 -5.53 -13.04 -9.09
C GLN A 123 -6.68 -12.82 -10.09
N ASP A 124 -7.77 -12.19 -9.63
CA ASP A 124 -8.94 -11.86 -10.46
C ASP A 124 -8.73 -10.62 -11.34
N GLU A 125 -7.76 -9.75 -10.99
CA GLU A 125 -7.48 -8.50 -11.68
C GLU A 125 -6.17 -8.55 -12.50
N LYS A 126 -6.23 -9.25 -13.64
CA LYS A 126 -5.12 -9.39 -14.61
C LYS A 126 -4.32 -8.10 -14.88
N ALA A 127 -5.01 -6.96 -15.00
CA ALA A 127 -4.36 -5.68 -15.29
C ALA A 127 -3.46 -5.18 -14.14
N LEU A 128 -3.83 -5.43 -12.89
CA LEU A 128 -3.02 -5.09 -11.72
C LEU A 128 -1.76 -5.96 -11.64
N ARG A 129 -1.90 -7.25 -11.97
CA ARG A 129 -0.77 -8.19 -12.04
C ARG A 129 0.21 -7.80 -13.15
N GLU A 130 -0.26 -7.56 -14.37
CA GLU A 130 0.59 -7.14 -15.50
C GLU A 130 1.33 -5.83 -15.20
N TRP A 131 0.66 -4.89 -14.53
CA TRP A 131 1.30 -3.65 -14.11
C TRP A 131 2.41 -3.88 -13.08
N LEU A 132 2.15 -4.74 -12.08
CA LEU A 132 3.15 -5.08 -11.07
C LEU A 132 4.37 -5.72 -11.72
N ASP A 133 4.18 -6.75 -12.54
CA ASP A 133 5.26 -7.46 -13.21
C ASP A 133 6.13 -6.49 -14.04
N ALA A 134 5.50 -5.61 -14.83
CA ALA A 134 6.20 -4.58 -15.61
C ALA A 134 6.88 -3.50 -14.74
N TYR A 135 6.33 -3.20 -13.56
CA TYR A 135 6.98 -2.29 -12.61
C TYR A 135 8.21 -2.96 -12.00
N LEU A 136 8.11 -4.20 -11.56
CA LEU A 136 9.22 -4.95 -10.98
C LEU A 136 10.34 -5.14 -12.00
N GLU A 137 10.04 -5.50 -13.23
CA GLU A 137 11.06 -5.64 -14.30
C GLU A 137 11.87 -4.35 -14.49
N ARG A 138 11.22 -3.18 -14.40
CA ARG A 138 11.88 -1.88 -14.59
C ARG A 138 12.69 -1.41 -13.38
N HIS A 139 12.25 -1.75 -12.17
CA HIS A 139 12.75 -1.15 -10.93
C HIS A 139 13.52 -2.12 -10.02
N GLN A 140 13.35 -3.44 -10.19
CA GLN A 140 14.22 -4.46 -9.59
C GLN A 140 15.46 -4.63 -10.47
N THR A 141 16.38 -3.68 -10.38
CA THR A 141 17.73 -3.92 -10.90
C THR A 141 18.38 -5.00 -10.04
N VAL A 142 18.59 -6.16 -10.65
CA VAL A 142 19.46 -7.23 -10.18
C VAL A 142 20.74 -6.59 -9.64
N THR A 143 21.13 -7.01 -8.44
CA THR A 143 22.43 -6.74 -7.82
C THR A 143 23.50 -6.69 -8.91
N LEU A 144 24.11 -5.52 -9.14
CA LEU A 144 25.31 -5.44 -9.98
C LEU A 144 26.28 -6.51 -9.50
N PRO A 145 26.93 -7.28 -10.41
CA PRO A 145 27.96 -8.21 -9.99
C PRO A 145 28.95 -7.42 -9.15
N THR A 146 29.18 -7.90 -7.92
CA THR A 146 30.31 -7.48 -7.10
C THR A 146 31.53 -7.50 -8.04
N LEU A 147 32.18 -6.35 -8.22
CA LEU A 147 33.51 -6.28 -8.85
C LEU A 147 34.51 -6.98 -7.91
N GLU A 148 34.38 -8.30 -7.77
CA GLU A 148 35.48 -9.15 -7.31
C GLU A 148 36.40 -9.35 -8.51
N GLY A 149 37.36 -8.45 -8.68
CA GLY A 149 38.36 -8.61 -9.74
C GLY A 149 39.02 -7.33 -10.23
N LEU A 150 39.49 -6.47 -9.33
CA LEU A 150 40.63 -5.58 -9.62
C LEU A 150 41.54 -5.58 -8.39
N GLY A 151 42.20 -6.72 -8.20
CA GLY A 151 43.43 -6.87 -7.43
C GLY A 151 44.57 -7.15 -8.38
#